data_AF-A0A3D0WRF9-F1
#
_entry.id   AF-A0A3D0WRF9-F1
#
_cell.length_a   1.000
_cell.length_b   1.000
_cell.length_c   1.000
_cell.angle_alpha   90.00
_cell.angle_beta   90.00
_cell.angle_gamma   90.00
#
_symmetry.space_group_name_H-M   'P 1'
#
loop_
_entity.id
_entity.type
_entity.pdbx_description
1 polymer ?
#
loop_
_entity_poly.entity_id
_entity_poly.type
_entity_poly.pdbx_seq_one_letter_code
_entity_poly.pdbx_strand_id
1 'polypeptide(L)'
;MKAKLNLQAIRVAERLLKKPFGEFDLTDEETVLTLMYAMVSENNDEVMTFDQFKSILDMGKIGMKVQRAVSDEMAYIDQFKEEVSDKEEKAPYMGDLAALLITFGLDAHFVLYEMKLFEIGDYIKAIDEHKKEQMERDRLWTFYTILPHIDQKKLKKPQDLMPFPWESEQLEKDALEQLEKDEEMFNKFFNSTI
;
A
#
# COMPACT_ATOMS: atom_id res chain seq x y z
N MET A 1 25.78 10.56 15.46
CA MET A 1 24.81 10.68 14.36
C MET A 1 23.83 9.55 14.45
N LYS A 2 22.54 9.88 14.39
CA LYS A 2 21.46 8.91 14.23
C LYS A 2 21.25 8.69 12.73
N ALA A 3 20.97 7.46 12.33
CA ALA A 3 20.55 7.13 10.98
C ALA A 3 19.37 6.18 11.12
N LYS A 4 18.20 6.60 10.67
CA LYS A 4 16.98 5.78 10.67
C LYS A 4 16.31 5.89 9.32
N LEU A 5 15.71 4.80 8.87
CA LEU A 5 14.91 4.82 7.65
C LEU A 5 13.44 5.06 8.01
N ASN A 6 13.07 6.33 8.09
CA ASN A 6 11.67 6.76 8.26
C ASN A 6 11.12 7.28 6.92
N LEU A 7 9.80 7.49 6.84
CA LEU A 7 9.16 7.93 5.58
C LEU A 7 9.73 9.27 5.11
N GLN A 8 10.08 10.17 6.03
CA GLN A 8 10.65 11.46 5.67
C GLN A 8 12.03 11.33 4.98
N ALA A 9 12.92 10.49 5.51
CA ALA A 9 14.20 10.17 4.88
C ALA A 9 13.98 9.57 3.48
N ILE A 10 13.02 8.65 3.33
CA ILE A 10 12.69 8.09 2.02
C ILE A 10 12.21 9.18 1.06
N ARG A 11 11.30 10.06 1.49
CA ARG A 11 10.79 11.17 0.66
C ARG A 11 11.91 12.08 0.18
N VAL A 12 12.90 12.39 1.02
CA VAL A 12 14.06 13.17 0.61
C VAL A 12 14.87 12.44 -0.45
N ALA A 13 15.13 11.14 -0.27
CA ALA A 13 15.83 10.33 -1.26
C ALA A 13 15.05 10.26 -2.59
N GLU A 14 13.73 10.04 -2.56
CA GLU A 14 12.86 10.04 -3.74
C GLU A 14 12.91 11.38 -4.48
N ARG A 15 12.99 12.50 -3.77
CA ARG A 15 13.10 13.84 -4.37
C ARG A 15 14.45 14.07 -5.06
N LEU A 16 15.53 13.57 -4.47
CA LEU A 16 16.87 13.68 -5.04
C LEU A 16 17.04 12.77 -6.27
N LEU A 17 16.56 11.53 -6.17
CA LEU A 17 16.68 10.52 -7.22
C LEU A 17 15.58 10.61 -8.29
N LYS A 18 14.49 11.34 -8.03
CA LYS A 18 13.33 11.53 -8.92
C LYS A 18 12.66 10.22 -9.36
N LYS A 19 12.70 9.22 -8.49
CA LYS A 19 12.06 7.91 -8.67
C LYS A 19 11.46 7.46 -7.33
N PRO A 20 10.41 6.62 -7.34
CA PRO A 20 9.82 6.09 -6.11
C PRO A 20 10.75 5.09 -5.41
N PHE A 21 10.59 4.93 -4.10
CA PHE A 21 11.45 4.05 -3.30
C PHE A 21 11.48 2.59 -3.78
N GLY A 22 10.34 2.08 -4.26
CA GLY A 22 10.25 0.72 -4.81
C GLY A 22 11.07 0.49 -6.08
N GLU A 23 11.53 1.55 -6.76
CA GLU A 23 12.37 1.49 -7.96
C GLU A 23 13.86 1.79 -7.67
N PHE A 24 14.25 1.82 -6.38
CA PHE A 24 15.65 2.06 -6.03
C PHE A 24 16.51 0.84 -6.35
N ASP A 25 17.58 1.07 -7.09
CA ASP A 25 18.61 0.07 -7.30
C ASP A 25 19.64 0.16 -6.17
N LEU A 26 19.59 -0.78 -5.24
CA LEU A 26 20.52 -0.84 -4.11
C LEU A 26 21.91 -1.40 -4.48
N THR A 27 22.13 -1.74 -5.76
CA THR A 27 23.47 -2.04 -6.29
C THR A 27 24.18 -0.80 -6.82
N ASP A 28 23.43 0.27 -7.09
CA ASP A 28 23.96 1.55 -7.54
C ASP A 28 24.49 2.37 -6.35
N GLU A 29 25.77 2.72 -6.41
CA GLU A 29 26.48 3.44 -5.34
C GLU A 29 25.86 4.83 -5.09
N GLU A 30 25.43 5.53 -6.15
CA GLU A 30 24.82 6.85 -6.02
C GLU A 30 23.46 6.78 -5.31
N THR A 31 22.63 5.79 -5.66
CA THR A 31 21.35 5.51 -4.99
C THR A 31 21.58 5.21 -3.50
N VAL A 32 22.54 4.34 -3.17
CA VAL A 32 22.88 3.99 -1.79
C VAL A 32 23.37 5.22 -1.01
N LEU A 33 24.32 5.98 -1.57
CA LEU A 33 24.83 7.21 -0.95
C LEU A 33 23.73 8.23 -0.69
N THR A 34 22.80 8.39 -1.64
CA THR A 34 21.67 9.31 -1.52
C THR A 34 20.72 8.89 -0.41
N LEU A 35 20.45 7.59 -0.28
CA LEU A 35 19.63 7.05 0.80
C LEU A 35 20.31 7.25 2.16
N MET A 36 21.61 6.95 2.26
CA MET A 36 22.40 7.18 3.48
C MET A 36 22.35 8.65 3.92
N TYR A 37 22.52 9.57 2.96
CA TYR A 37 22.43 11.01 3.22
C TYR A 37 21.07 11.38 3.78
N ALA A 38 19.99 10.91 3.16
CA ALA A 38 18.63 11.21 3.58
C ALA A 38 18.33 10.68 5.00
N MET A 39 18.80 9.47 5.32
CA MET A 39 18.67 8.88 6.67
C MET A 39 19.40 9.69 7.73
N VAL A 40 20.54 10.31 7.41
CA VAL A 40 21.28 11.11 8.37
C VAL A 40 20.70 12.51 8.49
N SER A 41 20.44 13.18 7.37
CA SER A 41 19.94 14.56 7.38
C SER A 41 18.59 14.71 8.08
N GLU A 42 17.65 13.78 7.89
CA GLU A 42 16.31 13.88 8.48
C GLU A 42 16.22 13.36 9.93
N ASN A 43 17.32 12.85 10.51
CA ASN A 43 17.34 12.29 11.86
C ASN A 43 18.28 13.03 12.83
N ASN A 44 18.90 14.12 12.39
CA ASN A 44 19.77 14.96 13.20
C ASN A 44 19.36 16.43 12.98
N ASP A 45 19.55 17.28 14.00
CA ASP A 45 19.11 18.69 13.95
C ASP A 45 19.98 19.55 13.01
N GLU A 46 21.15 19.05 12.65
CA GLU A 46 22.14 19.75 11.84
C GLU A 46 21.78 19.68 10.35
N VAL A 47 21.49 20.84 9.76
CA VAL A 47 21.27 20.95 8.32
C VAL A 47 22.61 20.76 7.59
N MET A 48 22.60 19.83 6.65
CA MET A 48 23.77 19.42 5.87
C MET A 48 23.36 19.23 4.42
N THR A 49 24.23 19.60 3.48
CA THR A 49 24.06 19.33 2.05
C THR A 49 24.67 17.98 1.66
N PHE A 50 24.27 17.46 0.50
CA PHE A 50 24.79 16.18 0.00
C PHE A 50 26.33 16.17 -0.19
N ASP A 51 26.91 17.28 -0.65
CA ASP A 51 28.38 17.38 -0.85
C ASP A 51 29.14 17.44 0.49
N GLN A 52 28.57 18.11 1.49
CA GLN A 52 29.12 18.09 2.86
C GLN A 52 29.04 16.67 3.45
N PHE A 53 27.96 15.94 3.18
CA PHE A 53 27.83 14.55 3.63
C PHE A 53 28.88 13.63 3.03
N LYS A 54 29.17 13.74 1.72
CA LYS A 54 30.27 12.99 1.08
C LYS A 54 31.60 13.25 1.78
N SER A 55 31.89 14.52 2.06
CA SER A 55 33.11 14.91 2.78
C SER A 55 33.18 14.29 4.19
N ILE A 56 32.04 14.12 4.88
CA ILE A 56 31.97 13.49 6.20
C ILE A 56 32.22 11.98 6.13
N LEU A 57 31.79 11.32 5.06
CA LEU A 57 32.09 9.90 4.85
C LEU A 57 33.60 9.65 4.69
N ASP A 58 34.32 10.59 4.08
CA ASP A 58 35.78 10.55 3.97
C ASP A 58 36.51 10.83 5.30
N MET A 59 35.80 11.40 6.29
CA MET A 59 36.35 11.66 7.63
C MET A 59 36.43 10.36 8.45
N GLY A 60 37.45 9.53 8.18
CA GLY A 60 37.82 8.30 8.89
C GLY A 60 36.89 7.81 10.00
N LYS A 61 37.06 8.31 11.23
CA LYS A 61 36.29 7.85 12.40
C LYS A 61 34.81 8.23 12.40
N ILE A 62 34.45 9.35 11.80
CA ILE A 62 33.06 9.84 11.75
C ILE A 62 32.31 9.11 10.63
N GLY A 63 32.92 9.00 9.44
CA GLY A 63 32.38 8.25 8.32
C GLY A 63 32.10 6.79 8.67
N MET A 64 33.04 6.10 9.33
CA MET A 64 32.83 4.73 9.81
C MET A 64 31.64 4.60 10.79
N LYS A 65 31.42 5.59 11.65
CA LYS A 65 30.26 5.58 12.57
C LYS A 65 28.94 5.75 11.82
N VAL A 66 28.91 6.59 10.78
CA VAL A 66 27.73 6.77 9.93
C VAL A 66 27.41 5.49 9.18
N GLN A 67 28.40 4.93 8.49
CA GLN A 67 28.24 3.69 7.73
C GLN A 67 27.72 2.56 8.62
N ARG A 68 28.27 2.43 9.84
CA ARG A 68 27.81 1.43 10.81
C ARG A 68 26.36 1.67 11.24
N ALA A 69 25.99 2.92 11.56
CA ALA A 69 24.63 3.24 11.96
C ALA A 69 23.60 2.94 10.85
N VAL A 70 23.92 3.24 9.59
CA VAL A 70 23.05 2.88 8.45
C VAL A 70 23.01 1.37 8.26
N SER A 71 24.15 0.68 8.33
CA SER A 71 24.22 -0.78 8.19
C SER A 71 23.39 -1.50 9.26
N ASP A 72 23.45 -1.05 10.51
CA ASP A 72 22.69 -1.62 11.61
C ASP A 72 21.17 -1.43 11.40
N GLU A 73 20.75 -0.25 10.92
CA GLU A 73 19.33 0.03 10.61
C GLU A 73 18.84 -0.82 9.42
N MET A 74 19.63 -0.94 8.35
CA MET A 74 19.26 -1.78 7.20
C MET A 74 19.15 -3.26 7.59
N ALA A 75 20.08 -3.75 8.40
CA ALA A 75 20.05 -5.12 8.92
C ALA A 75 18.85 -5.37 9.85
N TYR A 76 18.36 -4.35 10.55
CA TYR A 76 17.12 -4.44 11.32
C TYR A 76 15.90 -4.53 10.40
N ILE A 77 15.82 -3.69 9.37
CA ILE A 77 14.67 -3.65 8.44
C ILE A 77 14.57 -4.92 7.60
N ASP A 78 15.70 -5.48 7.17
CA ASP A 78 15.74 -6.72 6.37
C ASP A 78 15.09 -7.92 7.09
N GLN A 79 15.00 -7.89 8.43
CA GLN A 79 14.30 -8.93 9.22
C GLN A 79 12.79 -8.98 8.96
N PHE A 80 12.21 -7.89 8.46
CA PHE A 80 10.77 -7.74 8.23
C PHE A 80 10.41 -7.76 6.74
N LYS A 81 11.37 -8.15 5.89
CA LYS A 81 11.14 -8.24 4.45
C LYS A 81 10.21 -9.42 4.16
N GLU A 82 9.00 -9.12 3.71
CA GLU A 82 8.07 -10.13 3.20
C GLU A 82 8.36 -10.48 1.73
N GLU A 83 7.97 -11.68 1.29
CA GLU A 83 8.04 -12.03 -0.13
C GLU A 83 7.06 -11.15 -0.92
N VAL A 84 7.59 -10.39 -1.87
CA VAL A 84 6.80 -9.48 -2.71
C VAL A 84 5.95 -10.32 -3.66
N SER A 85 4.64 -10.10 -3.66
CA SER A 85 3.75 -10.64 -4.70
C SER A 85 4.07 -9.95 -6.03
N ASP A 86 4.34 -10.71 -7.09
CA ASP A 86 4.64 -10.25 -8.46
C ASP A 86 3.47 -9.54 -9.17
N LYS A 87 2.71 -8.70 -8.46
CA LYS A 87 1.72 -7.85 -9.12
C LYS A 87 2.45 -6.66 -9.72
N GLU A 88 2.39 -6.55 -11.05
CA GLU A 88 2.92 -5.44 -11.86
C GLU A 88 2.14 -4.14 -11.62
N GLU A 89 2.06 -3.67 -10.37
CA GLU A 89 1.61 -2.33 -10.06
C GLU A 89 2.81 -1.38 -9.94
N LYS A 90 2.67 -0.21 -10.55
CA LYS A 90 3.68 0.84 -10.48
C LYS A 90 3.89 1.25 -9.02
N ALA A 91 5.14 1.23 -8.55
CA ALA A 91 5.47 1.60 -7.19
C ALA A 91 5.01 3.05 -6.89
N PRO A 92 4.18 3.27 -5.85
CA PRO A 92 3.78 4.61 -5.45
C PRO A 92 4.96 5.33 -4.78
N TYR A 93 4.94 6.67 -4.80
CA TYR A 93 5.85 7.46 -3.97
C TYR A 93 5.45 7.31 -2.50
N MET A 94 6.41 7.10 -1.61
CA MET A 94 6.14 7.03 -0.17
C MET A 94 5.55 8.33 0.38
N GLY A 95 5.83 9.46 -0.28
CA GLY A 95 5.17 10.73 0.01
C GLY A 95 3.66 10.73 -0.19
N ASP A 96 3.15 10.01 -1.19
CA ASP A 96 1.72 9.91 -1.46
C ASP A 96 1.03 9.01 -0.43
N LEU A 97 1.70 7.91 -0.04
CA LEU A 97 1.24 7.04 1.05
C LEU A 97 1.19 7.81 2.38
N ALA A 98 2.22 8.59 2.70
CA ALA A 98 2.22 9.43 3.91
C ALA A 98 1.04 10.41 3.91
N ALA A 99 0.77 11.08 2.78
CA ALA A 99 -0.35 12.01 2.66
C ALA A 99 -1.70 11.32 2.85
N LEU A 100 -1.88 10.11 2.30
CA LEU A 100 -3.09 9.30 2.49
C LEU A 100 -3.32 8.98 3.97
N LEU A 101 -2.28 8.49 4.67
CA LEU A 101 -2.36 8.14 6.09
C LEU A 101 -2.72 9.33 6.96
N ILE A 102 -2.09 10.49 6.72
CA ILE A 102 -2.39 11.74 7.43
C ILE A 102 -3.82 12.20 7.15
N THR A 103 -4.29 12.08 5.92
CA THR A 103 -5.67 12.43 5.53
C THR A 103 -6.69 11.53 6.25
N PHE A 104 -6.34 10.27 6.50
CA PHE A 104 -7.13 9.34 7.31
C PHE A 104 -7.03 9.57 8.82
N GLY A 105 -6.34 10.63 9.24
CA GLY A 105 -6.34 11.10 10.63
C GLY A 105 -5.16 10.60 11.47
N LEU A 106 -4.16 9.96 10.88
CA LEU A 106 -2.92 9.67 11.59
C LEU A 106 -2.12 10.94 11.82
N ASP A 107 -1.45 11.02 12.97
CA ASP A 107 -0.58 12.14 13.30
C ASP A 107 0.58 12.25 12.30
N ALA A 108 0.82 13.46 11.79
CA ALA A 108 1.81 13.70 10.74
C ALA A 108 3.24 13.48 11.22
N HIS A 109 3.54 13.80 12.49
CA HIS A 109 4.87 13.56 13.05
C HIS A 109 5.12 12.06 13.18
N PHE A 110 4.14 11.32 13.70
CA PHE A 110 4.20 9.87 13.77
C PHE A 110 4.45 9.23 12.39
N VAL A 111 3.63 9.57 11.39
CA VAL A 111 3.73 9.03 10.02
C VAL A 111 5.10 9.31 9.40
N LEU A 112 5.64 10.50 9.57
CA LEU A 112 6.87 10.91 8.89
C LEU A 112 8.14 10.41 9.59
N TYR A 113 8.16 10.35 10.93
CA TYR A 113 9.39 10.17 11.70
C TYR A 113 9.44 8.93 12.58
N GLU A 114 8.29 8.41 13.04
CA GLU A 114 8.23 7.33 14.04
C GLU A 114 7.76 6.00 13.47
N MET A 115 6.83 6.04 12.52
CA MET A 115 6.24 4.87 11.85
C MET A 115 7.31 4.00 11.18
N LYS A 116 7.19 2.69 11.38
CA LYS A 116 8.04 1.69 10.73
C LYS A 116 7.49 1.31 9.36
N LEU A 117 8.37 1.01 8.41
CA LEU A 117 7.97 0.74 7.03
C LEU A 117 7.03 -0.47 6.90
N PHE A 118 7.24 -1.52 7.69
CA PHE A 118 6.38 -2.70 7.67
C PHE A 118 4.96 -2.40 8.19
N GLU A 119 4.78 -1.38 9.04
CA GLU A 119 3.46 -1.01 9.58
C GLU A 119 2.59 -0.32 8.51
N ILE A 120 3.20 0.30 7.49
CA ILE A 120 2.48 0.98 6.40
C ILE A 120 1.47 0.03 5.76
N GLY A 121 1.89 -1.21 5.49
CA GLY A 121 1.03 -2.22 4.86
C GLY A 121 -0.25 -2.51 5.65
N ASP A 122 -0.15 -2.56 6.97
CA ASP A 122 -1.29 -2.83 7.85
C ASP A 122 -2.30 -1.67 7.84
N TYR A 123 -1.81 -0.42 7.87
CA TYR A 123 -2.67 0.74 7.77
C TYR A 123 -3.37 0.84 6.40
N ILE A 124 -2.66 0.56 5.31
CA ILE A 124 -3.26 0.57 3.97
C ILE A 124 -4.35 -0.50 3.85
N LYS A 125 -4.11 -1.72 4.33
CA LYS A 125 -5.13 -2.79 4.37
C LYS A 125 -6.37 -2.34 5.15
N ALA A 126 -6.18 -1.75 6.34
CA ALA A 126 -7.29 -1.26 7.15
C ALA A 126 -8.08 -0.13 6.47
N ILE A 127 -7.40 0.80 5.79
CA ILE A 127 -8.02 1.87 5.01
C ILE A 127 -8.85 1.31 3.86
N ASP A 128 -8.30 0.33 3.12
CA ASP A 128 -9.00 -0.27 1.99
C ASP A 128 -10.22 -1.07 2.44
N GLU A 129 -10.13 -1.81 3.55
CA GLU A 129 -11.27 -2.50 4.16
C GLU A 129 -12.37 -1.49 4.55
N HIS A 130 -12.00 -0.41 5.24
CA HIS A 130 -12.94 0.63 5.64
C HIS A 130 -13.63 1.29 4.43
N LYS A 131 -12.88 1.52 3.33
CA LYS A 131 -13.45 2.05 2.08
C LYS A 131 -14.41 1.06 1.43
N LYS A 132 -14.09 -0.24 1.39
CA LYS A 132 -14.99 -1.28 0.87
C LYS A 132 -16.29 -1.31 1.65
N GLU A 133 -16.22 -1.34 2.98
CA GLU A 133 -17.40 -1.31 3.83
C GLU A 133 -18.23 -0.04 3.61
N GLN A 134 -17.58 1.12 3.46
CA GLN A 134 -18.28 2.37 3.18
C GLN A 134 -19.01 2.33 1.84
N MET A 135 -18.35 1.86 0.78
CA MET A 135 -18.98 1.70 -0.54
C MET A 135 -20.15 0.73 -0.50
N GLU A 136 -20.04 -0.37 0.25
CA GLU A 136 -21.13 -1.32 0.45
C GLU A 136 -22.32 -0.71 1.21
N ARG A 137 -22.06 0.07 2.26
CA ARG A 137 -23.10 0.83 2.99
C ARG A 137 -23.79 1.84 2.09
N ASP A 138 -23.04 2.61 1.32
CA ASP A 138 -23.58 3.64 0.43
C ASP A 138 -24.43 3.02 -0.69
N ARG A 139 -23.98 1.89 -1.25
CA ARG A 139 -24.75 1.09 -2.21
C ARG A 139 -26.05 0.58 -1.60
N LEU A 140 -26.01 0.06 -0.38
CA LEU A 140 -27.19 -0.44 0.33
C LEU A 140 -28.22 0.67 0.58
N TRP A 141 -27.76 1.84 1.06
CA TRP A 141 -28.63 3.00 1.27
C TRP A 141 -29.24 3.50 -0.03
N THR A 142 -28.44 3.56 -1.10
CA THR A 142 -28.92 3.93 -2.44
C THR A 142 -30.00 2.95 -2.90
N PHE A 143 -29.76 1.64 -2.76
CA PHE A 143 -30.73 0.59 -3.10
C PHE A 143 -32.06 0.80 -2.37
N TYR A 144 -32.06 1.03 -1.05
CA TYR A 144 -33.30 1.29 -0.30
C TYR A 144 -34.00 2.58 -0.71
N THR A 145 -33.24 3.61 -1.07
CA THR A 145 -33.79 4.90 -1.49
C THR A 145 -34.52 4.80 -2.83
N ILE A 146 -33.99 4.02 -3.77
CA ILE A 146 -34.60 3.88 -5.11
C ILE A 146 -35.69 2.81 -5.15
N LEU A 147 -35.68 1.84 -4.23
CA LEU A 147 -36.58 0.68 -4.23
C LEU A 147 -38.08 1.02 -4.39
N PRO A 148 -38.62 2.10 -3.79
CA PRO A 148 -40.02 2.49 -3.98
C PRO A 148 -40.36 2.98 -5.39
N HIS A 149 -39.35 3.32 -6.18
CA HIS A 149 -39.48 3.96 -7.50
C HIS A 149 -39.14 3.03 -8.67
N ILE A 150 -38.81 1.76 -8.39
CA ILE A 150 -38.37 0.77 -9.38
C ILE A 150 -39.18 -0.52 -9.28
N ASP A 151 -39.21 -1.29 -10.38
CA ASP A 151 -39.81 -2.62 -10.38
C ASP A 151 -38.91 -3.59 -9.60
N GLN A 152 -39.39 -4.06 -8.44
CA GLN A 152 -38.71 -5.00 -7.55
C GLN A 152 -38.33 -6.32 -8.24
N LYS A 153 -38.94 -6.66 -9.38
CA LYS A 153 -38.55 -7.84 -10.16
C LYS A 153 -37.19 -7.68 -10.86
N LYS A 154 -36.78 -6.45 -11.15
CA LYS A 154 -35.55 -6.12 -11.90
C LYS A 154 -34.33 -5.94 -11.00
N LEU A 155 -34.54 -5.53 -9.75
CA LEU A 155 -33.49 -5.22 -8.76
C LEU A 155 -33.85 -5.93 -7.46
N LYS A 156 -33.29 -7.13 -7.26
CA LYS A 156 -33.60 -7.99 -6.12
C LYS A 156 -32.60 -7.82 -4.98
N LYS A 157 -31.34 -7.52 -5.31
CA LYS A 157 -30.26 -7.35 -4.35
C LYS A 157 -29.48 -6.06 -4.62
N PRO A 158 -28.79 -5.49 -3.62
CA PRO A 158 -27.93 -4.32 -3.82
C PRO A 158 -26.83 -4.52 -4.88
N GLN A 159 -26.30 -5.75 -5.04
CA GLN A 159 -25.31 -6.05 -6.07
C GLN A 159 -25.86 -5.84 -7.50
N ASP A 160 -27.17 -6.03 -7.71
CA ASP A 160 -27.82 -5.84 -9.01
C ASP A 160 -27.80 -4.37 -9.45
N LEU A 161 -27.63 -3.43 -8.50
CA LEU A 161 -27.54 -2.00 -8.78
C LEU A 161 -26.18 -1.62 -9.34
N MET A 162 -25.12 -2.08 -8.68
CA MET A 162 -23.73 -1.82 -9.06
C MET A 162 -22.83 -2.90 -8.42
N PRO A 163 -22.27 -3.83 -9.20
CA PRO A 163 -21.32 -4.81 -8.67
C PRO A 163 -19.96 -4.13 -8.44
N PHE A 164 -19.29 -4.48 -7.33
CA PHE A 164 -17.94 -3.99 -7.08
C PHE A 164 -16.88 -4.90 -7.71
N PRO A 165 -15.70 -4.35 -8.07
CA PRO A 165 -14.64 -5.14 -8.68
C PRO A 165 -14.21 -6.36 -7.84
N TRP A 166 -14.21 -6.23 -6.50
CA TRP A 166 -13.85 -7.32 -5.58
C TRP A 166 -14.95 -8.38 -5.39
N GLU A 167 -16.15 -8.16 -5.92
CA GLU A 167 -17.23 -9.16 -5.94
C GLU A 167 -17.21 -9.98 -7.22
N SER A 168 -16.47 -9.56 -8.26
CA SER A 168 -16.45 -10.19 -9.59
C SER A 168 -16.12 -11.69 -9.55
N GLU A 169 -15.10 -12.08 -8.80
CA GLU A 169 -14.73 -13.50 -8.67
C GLU A 169 -15.81 -14.34 -7.98
N GLN A 170 -16.51 -13.76 -7.00
CA GLN A 170 -17.60 -14.45 -6.32
C GLN A 170 -18.83 -14.54 -7.22
N LEU A 171 -19.13 -13.48 -7.99
CA LEU A 171 -20.21 -13.46 -8.97
C LEU A 171 -20.00 -14.50 -10.07
N GLU A 172 -18.76 -14.66 -10.55
CA GLU A 172 -18.42 -15.69 -11.55
C GLU A 172 -18.61 -17.11 -10.99
N LYS A 173 -18.15 -17.37 -9.76
CA LYS A 173 -18.35 -18.66 -9.09
C LYS A 173 -19.84 -18.96 -8.87
N ASP A 174 -20.59 -18.01 -8.35
CA ASP A 174 -22.02 -18.15 -8.09
C ASP A 174 -22.79 -18.40 -9.40
N ALA A 175 -22.39 -17.73 -10.51
CA ALA A 175 -22.97 -17.95 -11.82
C ALA A 175 -22.68 -19.36 -12.36
N LEU A 176 -21.47 -19.87 -12.15
CA LEU A 176 -21.08 -21.23 -12.56
C LEU A 176 -21.91 -22.28 -11.79
N GLU A 177 -22.01 -22.14 -10.47
CA GLU A 177 -22.80 -23.05 -9.64
C GLU A 177 -24.29 -23.02 -10.00
N GLN A 178 -24.81 -21.85 -10.38
CA GLN A 178 -26.21 -21.72 -10.79
C GLN A 178 -26.45 -22.44 -12.11
N LEU A 179 -25.52 -22.36 -13.07
CA LEU A 179 -25.60 -23.10 -14.34
C LEU A 179 -25.61 -24.61 -14.12
N GLU A 180 -24.77 -25.13 -13.23
CA GLU A 180 -24.74 -26.56 -12.90
C GLU A 180 -26.07 -27.03 -12.27
N LYS A 181 -26.62 -26.25 -11.32
CA LYS A 181 -27.91 -26.56 -10.69
C LYS A 181 -29.07 -26.50 -11.70
N ASP A 182 -29.04 -25.55 -12.62
CA ASP A 182 -30.05 -25.41 -13.67
C ASP A 182 -29.96 -26.58 -14.67
N GLU A 183 -28.76 -27.03 -15.03
CA GLU A 183 -28.53 -28.22 -15.85
C GLU A 183 -29.05 -29.50 -15.16
N GLU A 184 -28.77 -29.68 -13.88
CA GLU A 184 -29.30 -30.80 -13.10
C GLU A 184 -30.84 -30.80 -13.03
N MET A 185 -31.45 -29.63 -12.79
CA MET A 185 -32.91 -29.49 -12.78
C MET A 185 -33.51 -29.76 -14.15
N PHE A 186 -32.88 -29.26 -15.22
CA PHE A 186 -33.30 -29.52 -16.59
C PHE A 186 -33.28 -31.02 -16.90
N ASN A 187 -32.18 -31.72 -16.56
CA ASN A 187 -32.04 -33.15 -16.75
C ASN A 187 -33.06 -33.95 -15.93
N LYS A 188 -33.32 -33.55 -14.67
CA LYS A 188 -34.37 -34.16 -13.84
C LYS A 188 -35.77 -33.97 -14.44
N PHE A 189 -36.08 -32.78 -14.95
CA PHE A 189 -37.36 -32.48 -15.58
C PHE A 189 -37.61 -33.38 -16.80
N PHE A 190 -36.65 -33.46 -17.72
CA PHE A 190 -36.76 -34.30 -18.92
C PHE A 190 -36.82 -35.80 -18.61
N ASN A 191 -36.04 -36.27 -17.64
CA ASN A 191 -36.04 -37.69 -17.25
C ASN A 191 -37.23 -38.09 -16.34
N SER A 192 -38.01 -37.12 -15.84
CA SER A 192 -39.23 -37.36 -15.05
C SER A 192 -40.52 -37.38 -15.87
N THR A 193 -40.45 -37.08 -17.18
CA THR A 193 -41.62 -37.00 -18.08
C THR A 193 -41.76 -38.26 -18.97
N ILE A 194 -41.10 -39.36 -18.61
CA ILE A 194 -41.25 -40.71 -19.19
C ILE A 194 -41.76 -41.64 -18.08
#